data_AF-A0AAW4WIN5-F1
#
_entry.id   AF-A0AAW4WIN5-F1
#
_cell.length_a   1.000
_cell.length_b   1.000
_cell.length_c   1.000
_cell.angle_alpha   90.00
_cell.angle_beta   90.00
_cell.angle_gamma   90.00
#
_symmetry.space_group_name_H-M   'P 1'
#
loop_
_entity.id
_entity.type
_entity.pdbx_description
1 polymer ?
#
loop_
_entity_poly.entity_id
_entity_poly.type
_entity_poly.pdbx_seq_one_letter_code
_entity_poly.pdbx_strand_id
1 'polypeptide(L)'
;MASEISIIETGGVSRPIKDETARNDNLILHQQDNRIYKGRNLVTVFASEIAKYSDEWAWIRARIKAANYEGIYVGDYIPVTMNKEVVNMQVAGIDTYYNTTDQTVGHHIDFISKDCFTETIQWNTTNNNNGDSTSPYPYMVSNLKKWLDETLYGYLPDKVKNQIAHKRMLLEQRYSSAGALTDSTSWGWQDLGALWVPLEYEVFGAIVWGTPGWSEGQAVQYPIFANTYLSRIKGAGNGGSRCSWWLASVRSGTSTNACTVYNNGSANSWAASDSLRVPVCFRITA
;
A
#
# COMPACT_ATOMS: atom_id res chain seq x y z
N MET A 1 -2.03 18.43 -22.84
CA MET A 1 -1.32 18.07 -24.09
C MET A 1 -0.14 17.22 -23.70
N ALA A 2 -0.11 15.95 -24.08
CA ALA A 2 1.02 15.08 -23.79
C ALA A 2 2.22 15.55 -24.61
N SER A 3 3.34 15.80 -23.97
CA SER A 3 4.61 16.10 -24.64
C SER A 3 5.08 14.82 -25.34
N GLU A 4 4.93 14.75 -26.65
CA GLU A 4 5.51 13.68 -27.46
C GLU A 4 7.03 13.85 -27.53
N ILE A 5 7.77 13.03 -26.78
CA ILE A 5 9.22 12.88 -26.98
C ILE A 5 9.39 12.07 -28.27
N SER A 6 9.39 12.75 -29.41
CA SER A 6 9.60 12.12 -30.72
C SER A 6 11.07 12.10 -31.15
N ILE A 7 11.94 12.86 -30.46
CA ILE A 7 13.32 13.13 -30.84
C ILE A 7 14.21 13.16 -29.60
N ILE A 8 15.42 12.59 -29.69
CA ILE A 8 16.50 12.75 -28.71
C ILE A 8 17.72 13.43 -29.36
N GLU A 9 18.35 14.38 -28.66
CA GLU A 9 19.61 14.99 -29.11
C GLU A 9 20.82 14.32 -28.46
N THR A 10 21.72 13.83 -29.30
CA THR A 10 22.98 13.21 -28.87
C THR A 10 24.12 13.82 -29.67
N GLY A 11 25.03 14.55 -29.00
CA GLY A 11 26.16 15.22 -29.65
C GLY A 11 25.77 16.27 -30.69
N GLY A 12 24.65 16.99 -30.48
CA GLY A 12 24.13 18.00 -31.42
C GLY A 12 23.39 17.43 -32.63
N VAL A 13 23.07 16.14 -32.64
CA VAL A 13 22.28 15.50 -33.70
C VAL A 13 20.94 15.03 -33.15
N SER A 14 19.86 15.54 -33.75
CA SER A 14 18.49 15.13 -33.47
C SER A 14 18.20 13.76 -34.11
N ARG A 15 17.77 12.77 -33.32
CA ARG A 15 17.44 11.42 -33.78
C ARG A 15 15.97 11.10 -33.48
N PRO A 16 15.15 10.65 -34.46
CA PRO A 16 13.78 10.25 -34.19
C PRO A 16 13.77 8.93 -33.40
N ILE A 17 12.95 8.86 -32.36
CA ILE A 17 12.74 7.62 -31.63
C ILE A 17 11.75 6.77 -32.43
N LYS A 18 12.25 5.72 -33.10
CA LYS A 18 11.46 4.90 -34.04
C LYS A 18 10.46 3.97 -33.37
N ASP A 19 10.73 3.55 -32.14
CA ASP A 19 9.86 2.65 -31.38
C ASP A 19 8.88 3.46 -30.52
N GLU A 20 7.58 3.31 -30.81
CA GLU A 20 6.51 3.96 -30.07
C GLU A 20 6.41 3.48 -28.62
N THR A 21 6.72 2.20 -28.38
CA THR A 21 6.74 1.63 -27.03
C THR A 21 7.82 2.31 -26.19
N ALA A 22 9.06 2.35 -26.70
CA ALA A 22 10.15 3.06 -26.04
C ALA A 22 9.86 4.55 -25.81
N ARG A 23 9.17 5.25 -26.73
CA ARG A 23 8.76 6.66 -26.51
C ARG A 23 7.79 6.79 -25.34
N ASN A 24 6.76 5.94 -25.30
CA ASN A 24 5.76 5.97 -24.24
C ASN A 24 6.38 5.63 -22.88
N ASP A 25 7.29 4.66 -22.84
CA ASP A 25 8.01 4.29 -21.62
C ASP A 25 8.91 5.42 -21.12
N ASN A 26 9.67 6.08 -22.01
CA ASN A 26 10.48 7.25 -21.62
C ASN A 26 9.63 8.41 -21.10
N LEU A 27 8.46 8.66 -21.69
CA LEU A 27 7.53 9.67 -21.20
C LEU A 27 7.01 9.33 -19.80
N ILE A 28 6.71 8.06 -19.53
CA ILE A 28 6.25 7.59 -18.22
C ILE A 28 7.36 7.74 -17.18
N LEU A 29 8.58 7.31 -17.50
CA LEU A 29 9.75 7.48 -16.63
C LEU A 29 9.95 8.96 -16.28
N HIS A 30 9.89 9.85 -17.27
CA HIS A 30 9.96 11.29 -17.03
C HIS A 30 8.83 11.81 -16.12
N GLN A 31 7.62 11.29 -16.26
CA GLN A 31 6.50 11.64 -15.38
C GLN A 31 6.69 11.10 -13.95
N GLN A 32 7.30 9.93 -13.79
CA GLN A 32 7.62 9.35 -12.48
C GLN A 32 8.71 10.16 -11.77
N ASP A 33 9.79 10.51 -12.48
CA ASP A 33 10.88 11.32 -11.95
C ASP A 33 10.38 12.69 -11.46
N ASN A 34 9.49 13.31 -12.24
CA ASN A 34 8.84 14.57 -11.88
C ASN A 34 7.66 14.41 -10.92
N ARG A 35 7.33 13.20 -10.46
CA ARG A 35 6.24 12.92 -9.50
C ARG A 35 4.85 13.34 -9.98
N ILE A 36 4.64 13.37 -11.29
CA ILE A 36 3.37 13.75 -11.94
C ILE A 36 2.63 12.56 -12.57
N TYR A 37 3.24 11.37 -12.60
CA TYR A 37 2.63 10.16 -13.15
C TYR A 37 1.31 9.81 -12.42
N LYS A 38 0.23 9.57 -13.18
CA LYS A 38 -1.11 9.30 -12.64
C LYS A 38 -1.50 7.82 -12.61
N GLY A 39 -0.66 6.96 -13.17
CA GLY A 39 -0.96 5.54 -13.38
C GLY A 39 -1.83 5.29 -14.60
N ARG A 40 -1.66 4.12 -15.20
CA ARG A 40 -2.49 3.60 -16.29
C ARG A 40 -3.23 2.34 -15.83
N ASN A 41 -4.35 2.06 -16.48
CA ASN A 41 -5.07 0.80 -16.28
C ASN A 41 -4.33 -0.34 -17.00
N LEU A 42 -3.72 -1.26 -16.25
CA LEU A 42 -2.96 -2.38 -16.81
C LEU A 42 -3.85 -3.32 -17.62
N VAL A 43 -5.15 -3.43 -17.31
CA VAL A 43 -6.10 -4.23 -18.08
C VAL A 43 -6.24 -3.71 -19.51
N THR A 44 -6.14 -2.39 -19.69
CA THR A 44 -6.19 -1.75 -21.01
C THR A 44 -4.84 -1.84 -21.71
N VAL A 45 -3.74 -1.55 -21.00
CA VAL A 45 -2.38 -1.52 -21.59
C VAL A 45 -1.94 -2.91 -22.05
N PHE A 46 -2.25 -3.96 -21.28
CA PHE A 46 -1.81 -5.32 -21.53
C PHE A 46 -2.94 -6.25 -22.00
N ALA A 47 -4.02 -5.71 -22.58
CA ALA A 47 -5.22 -6.47 -22.95
C ALA A 47 -4.91 -7.74 -23.78
N SER A 48 -4.02 -7.63 -24.78
CA SER A 48 -3.64 -8.76 -25.64
C SER A 48 -2.79 -9.82 -24.92
N GLU A 49 -2.03 -9.44 -23.89
CA GLU A 49 -1.27 -10.39 -23.08
C GLU A 49 -2.18 -11.07 -22.05
N ILE A 50 -3.03 -10.29 -21.38
CA ILE A 50 -4.02 -10.76 -20.39
C ILE A 50 -4.99 -11.76 -21.02
N ALA A 51 -5.36 -11.59 -22.29
CA ALA A 51 -6.22 -12.54 -23.02
C ALA A 51 -5.65 -13.97 -23.12
N LYS A 52 -4.37 -14.19 -22.78
CA LYS A 52 -3.72 -15.50 -22.74
C LYS A 52 -3.81 -16.18 -21.37
N TYR A 53 -4.39 -15.49 -20.37
CA TYR A 53 -4.56 -15.95 -19.00
C TYR A 53 -6.06 -16.01 -18.64
N SER A 54 -6.39 -16.60 -17.50
CA SER A 54 -7.78 -16.65 -17.02
C SER A 54 -8.35 -15.26 -16.70
N ASP A 55 -7.49 -14.37 -16.22
CA ASP A 55 -7.83 -13.04 -15.76
C ASP A 55 -6.56 -12.19 -15.57
N GLU A 56 -6.74 -10.91 -15.31
CA GLU A 56 -5.67 -9.94 -15.14
C GLU A 56 -4.79 -10.19 -13.90
N TRP A 57 -5.30 -10.88 -12.88
CA TRP A 57 -4.55 -11.21 -11.67
C TRP A 57 -3.70 -12.46 -11.86
N ALA A 58 -4.19 -13.44 -12.61
CA ALA A 58 -3.39 -14.57 -13.06
C ALA A 58 -2.24 -14.13 -13.98
N TRP A 59 -2.50 -13.16 -14.88
CA TRP A 59 -1.47 -12.55 -15.73
C TRP A 59 -0.36 -11.90 -14.91
N ILE A 60 -0.70 -10.98 -13.99
CA ILE A 60 0.32 -10.26 -13.24
C ILE A 60 1.10 -11.18 -12.30
N ARG A 61 0.47 -12.22 -11.74
CA ARG A 61 1.19 -13.25 -10.99
C ARG A 61 2.18 -14.01 -11.86
N ALA A 62 1.82 -14.40 -13.08
CA ALA A 62 2.73 -15.09 -13.99
C ALA A 62 3.96 -14.23 -14.32
N ARG A 63 3.75 -12.91 -14.50
CA ARG A 63 4.81 -11.91 -14.70
C ARG A 63 5.74 -11.80 -13.49
N ILE A 64 5.18 -11.70 -12.29
CA ILE A 64 5.92 -11.70 -11.02
C ILE A 64 6.78 -12.97 -10.89
N LYS A 65 6.19 -14.15 -11.16
CA LYS A 65 6.92 -15.43 -11.09
C LYS A 65 8.09 -15.51 -12.07
N ALA A 66 7.97 -14.87 -13.22
CA ALA A 66 9.04 -14.77 -14.21
C ALA A 66 10.03 -13.62 -13.95
N ALA A 67 9.87 -12.86 -12.85
CA ALA A 67 10.59 -11.62 -12.58
C ALA A 67 10.52 -10.61 -13.76
N ASN A 68 9.42 -10.62 -14.50
CA ASN A 68 9.20 -9.76 -15.66
C ASN A 68 8.28 -8.59 -15.31
N TYR A 69 8.87 -7.42 -15.07
CA TYR A 69 8.15 -6.18 -14.75
C TYR A 69 8.10 -5.18 -15.90
N GLU A 70 8.50 -5.58 -17.11
CA GLU A 70 8.63 -4.68 -18.26
C GLU A 70 7.33 -3.93 -18.58
N GLY A 71 7.36 -2.60 -18.58
CA GLY A 71 6.18 -1.77 -18.84
C GLY A 71 5.15 -1.72 -17.70
N ILE A 72 5.43 -2.31 -16.53
CA ILE A 72 4.65 -2.16 -15.30
C ILE A 72 5.34 -1.13 -14.41
N TYR A 73 4.65 -0.04 -14.11
CA TYR A 73 5.23 1.09 -13.37
C TYR A 73 4.52 1.30 -12.03
N VAL A 74 5.27 1.76 -11.02
CA VAL A 74 4.68 2.23 -9.75
C VAL A 74 3.61 3.28 -10.05
N GLY A 75 2.42 3.09 -9.46
CA GLY A 75 1.23 3.90 -9.71
C GLY A 75 0.27 3.36 -10.77
N ASP A 76 0.71 2.48 -11.68
CA ASP A 76 -0.19 1.70 -12.54
C ASP A 76 -1.18 0.89 -11.70
N TYR A 77 -2.34 0.59 -12.27
CA TYR A 77 -3.42 -0.01 -11.49
C TYR A 77 -4.22 -1.06 -12.24
N ILE A 78 -4.81 -1.95 -11.46
CA ILE A 78 -5.84 -2.90 -11.90
C ILE A 78 -7.13 -2.59 -11.10
N PRO A 79 -8.26 -2.32 -11.77
CA PRO A 79 -9.53 -2.15 -11.08
C PRO A 79 -10.07 -3.50 -10.56
N VAL A 80 -10.61 -3.51 -9.35
CA VAL A 80 -11.38 -4.62 -8.78
C VAL A 80 -12.71 -4.09 -8.27
N THR A 81 -13.78 -4.86 -8.44
CA THR A 81 -15.07 -4.54 -7.80
C THR A 81 -15.16 -5.28 -6.47
N MET A 82 -15.28 -4.56 -5.36
CA MET A 82 -15.40 -5.09 -4.00
C MET A 82 -16.66 -4.50 -3.38
N ASN A 83 -17.61 -5.35 -2.97
CA ASN A 83 -18.90 -4.92 -2.40
C ASN A 83 -19.58 -3.77 -3.20
N LYS A 84 -19.67 -3.96 -4.52
CA LYS A 84 -20.27 -3.00 -5.48
C LYS A 84 -19.49 -1.68 -5.67
N GLU A 85 -18.37 -1.50 -5.00
CA GLU A 85 -17.46 -0.36 -5.21
C GLU A 85 -16.33 -0.75 -6.16
N VAL A 86 -15.98 0.13 -7.09
CA VAL A 86 -14.78 -0.03 -7.92
C VAL A 86 -13.58 0.48 -7.13
N VAL A 87 -12.61 -0.38 -6.89
CA VAL A 87 -11.37 -0.06 -6.19
C VAL A 87 -10.21 -0.18 -7.19
N ASN A 88 -9.52 0.93 -7.45
CA ASN A 88 -8.34 0.92 -8.31
C ASN A 88 -7.10 0.51 -7.50
N MET A 89 -6.63 -0.71 -7.64
CA MET A 89 -5.47 -1.23 -6.91
C MET A 89 -4.19 -0.82 -7.63
N GLN A 90 -3.47 0.15 -7.07
CA GLN A 90 -2.24 0.68 -7.62
C GLN A 90 -1.03 -0.13 -7.18
N VAL A 91 -0.05 -0.30 -8.07
CA VAL A 91 1.30 -0.80 -7.76
C VAL A 91 1.95 0.16 -6.77
N ALA A 92 2.03 -0.25 -5.50
CA ALA A 92 2.67 0.52 -4.44
C ALA A 92 4.20 0.41 -4.52
N GLY A 93 4.67 -0.78 -4.84
CA GLY A 93 6.08 -1.11 -5.00
C GLY A 93 6.27 -2.47 -5.67
N ILE A 94 7.37 -2.60 -6.41
CA ILE A 94 7.83 -3.83 -7.05
C ILE A 94 9.07 -4.28 -6.31
N ASP A 95 9.09 -5.53 -5.83
CA ASP A 95 10.22 -6.12 -5.09
C ASP A 95 10.75 -5.27 -3.92
N THR A 96 9.88 -4.46 -3.32
CA THR A 96 10.24 -3.54 -2.24
C THR A 96 10.75 -4.27 -0.99
N TYR A 97 10.28 -5.50 -0.77
CA TYR A 97 10.70 -6.36 0.34
C TYR A 97 11.47 -7.62 -0.11
N TYR A 98 12.06 -7.62 -1.31
CA TYR A 98 12.65 -8.82 -1.91
C TYR A 98 13.86 -9.33 -1.12
N ASN A 99 13.92 -10.63 -0.86
CA ASN A 99 14.96 -11.28 -0.04
C ASN A 99 15.13 -10.67 1.36
N THR A 100 14.03 -10.22 1.96
CA THR A 100 14.03 -9.67 3.31
C THR A 100 13.15 -10.49 4.28
N THR A 101 12.93 -9.96 5.49
CA THR A 101 12.18 -10.55 6.60
C THR A 101 12.85 -11.78 7.26
N ASP A 102 12.25 -12.36 8.32
CA ASP A 102 12.69 -13.63 8.91
C ASP A 102 12.37 -14.87 8.05
N GLN A 103 11.66 -14.66 6.94
CA GLN A 103 11.35 -15.66 5.93
C GLN A 103 11.53 -15.05 4.54
N THR A 104 12.37 -15.65 3.69
CA THR A 104 12.69 -15.06 2.38
C THR A 104 11.42 -14.75 1.57
N VAL A 105 11.21 -13.46 1.30
CA VAL A 105 10.15 -13.00 0.39
C VAL A 105 10.66 -13.08 -1.04
N GLY A 106 9.97 -13.86 -1.89
CA GLY A 106 10.28 -13.97 -3.31
C GLY A 106 9.89 -12.73 -4.12
N HIS A 107 9.93 -12.87 -5.45
CA HIS A 107 9.49 -11.80 -6.35
C HIS A 107 8.03 -11.46 -6.09
N HIS A 108 7.71 -10.17 -5.94
CA HIS A 108 6.37 -9.70 -5.59
C HIS A 108 6.07 -8.28 -6.07
N ILE A 109 4.76 -7.98 -6.10
CA ILE A 109 4.23 -6.63 -6.16
C ILE A 109 3.29 -6.43 -4.98
N ASP A 110 3.49 -5.33 -4.27
CA ASP A 110 2.55 -4.85 -3.27
C ASP A 110 1.61 -3.83 -3.93
N PHE A 111 0.30 -4.04 -3.73
CA PHE A 111 -0.75 -3.15 -4.20
C PHE A 111 -1.32 -2.33 -3.05
N ILE A 112 -1.81 -1.14 -3.36
CA ILE A 112 -2.65 -0.33 -2.47
C ILE A 112 -3.81 0.28 -3.24
N SER A 113 -5.00 0.36 -2.64
CA SER A 113 -6.12 1.06 -3.25
C SER A 113 -5.78 2.54 -3.44
N LYS A 114 -6.07 3.10 -4.62
CA LYS A 114 -5.90 4.53 -4.92
C LYS A 114 -6.66 5.39 -3.91
N ASP A 115 -7.93 5.06 -3.74
CA ASP A 115 -8.85 5.73 -2.84
C ASP A 115 -9.24 4.85 -1.64
N CYS A 116 -9.79 5.53 -0.64
CA CYS A 116 -10.64 5.06 0.43
C CYS A 116 -11.68 4.00 0.08
N PHE A 117 -11.86 2.92 0.84
CA PHE A 117 -13.17 2.24 0.85
C PHE A 117 -14.26 3.17 1.45
N THR A 118 -15.52 3.11 1.00
CA THR A 118 -16.60 4.04 1.45
C THR A 118 -17.21 3.66 2.81
N GLU A 119 -16.73 2.62 3.47
CA GLU A 119 -17.00 2.35 4.88
C GLU A 119 -15.98 3.06 5.78
N THR A 120 -16.39 3.47 6.98
CA THR A 120 -15.46 4.01 8.00
C THR A 120 -15.37 3.02 9.14
N ILE A 121 -14.16 2.79 9.63
CA ILE A 121 -13.86 1.80 10.65
C ILE A 121 -13.13 2.50 11.80
N GLN A 122 -13.44 2.09 13.02
CA GLN A 122 -12.66 2.48 14.19
C GLN A 122 -11.38 1.63 14.23
N TRP A 123 -10.22 2.26 14.47
CA TRP A 123 -8.96 1.52 14.59
C TRP A 123 -9.08 0.45 15.69
N ASN A 124 -9.67 0.82 16.82
CA ASN A 124 -10.14 -0.07 17.86
C ASN A 124 -11.52 0.39 18.38
N THR A 125 -12.37 -0.50 18.89
CA THR A 125 -13.73 -0.12 19.35
C THR A 125 -13.72 0.72 20.63
N THR A 126 -12.56 0.81 21.29
CA THR A 126 -12.31 1.67 22.44
C THR A 126 -11.03 2.48 22.19
N ASN A 127 -10.81 3.51 23.00
CA ASN A 127 -9.58 4.32 22.97
C ASN A 127 -8.38 3.55 23.54
N ASN A 128 -7.99 2.48 22.85
CA ASN A 128 -6.86 1.62 23.20
C ASN A 128 -5.99 1.33 21.99
N ASN A 129 -4.71 1.65 22.12
CA ASN A 129 -3.66 1.37 21.13
C ASN A 129 -2.60 0.39 21.65
N ASN A 130 -2.89 -0.35 22.71
CA ASN A 130 -2.04 -1.43 23.22
C ASN A 130 -2.51 -2.77 22.65
N GLY A 131 -1.60 -3.75 22.67
CA GLY A 131 -1.95 -5.16 22.61
C GLY A 131 -2.76 -5.60 23.83
N ASP A 132 -2.98 -6.90 23.95
CA ASP A 132 -3.67 -7.51 25.07
C ASP A 132 -2.96 -8.80 25.55
N SER A 133 -3.58 -9.53 26.48
CA SER A 133 -3.03 -10.77 27.03
C SER A 133 -2.87 -11.90 26.01
N THR A 134 -3.52 -11.80 24.84
CA THR A 134 -3.41 -12.78 23.75
C THR A 134 -2.28 -12.43 22.79
N SER A 135 -1.99 -11.14 22.61
CA SER A 135 -0.95 -10.67 21.71
C SER A 135 -0.46 -9.26 22.08
N PRO A 136 0.86 -9.05 22.22
CA PRO A 136 1.41 -7.74 22.58
C PRO A 136 1.46 -6.75 21.39
N TYR A 137 1.00 -7.14 20.20
CA TYR A 137 1.09 -6.35 18.97
C TYR A 137 -0.21 -5.58 18.74
N PRO A 138 -0.25 -4.25 18.95
CA PRO A 138 -1.50 -3.50 18.91
C PRO A 138 -2.31 -3.69 17.63
N TYR A 139 -1.62 -3.65 16.48
CA TYR A 139 -2.27 -3.82 15.18
C TYR A 139 -2.96 -5.19 15.07
N MET A 140 -2.33 -6.26 15.56
CA MET A 140 -2.84 -7.63 15.41
C MET A 140 -4.12 -7.90 16.20
N VAL A 141 -4.38 -7.14 17.26
CA VAL A 141 -5.60 -7.22 18.09
C VAL A 141 -6.56 -6.05 17.86
N SER A 142 -6.29 -5.22 16.86
CA SER A 142 -7.10 -4.05 16.54
C SER A 142 -8.42 -4.44 15.86
N ASN A 143 -9.45 -3.61 16.02
CA ASN A 143 -10.69 -3.75 15.27
C ASN A 143 -10.48 -3.58 13.77
N LEU A 144 -9.54 -2.70 13.38
CA LEU A 144 -9.16 -2.51 11.98
C LEU A 144 -8.63 -3.82 11.35
N LYS A 145 -7.71 -4.50 12.03
CA LYS A 145 -7.18 -5.79 11.56
C LYS A 145 -8.27 -6.86 11.46
N LYS A 146 -9.14 -6.95 12.47
CA LYS A 146 -10.29 -7.85 12.43
C LYS A 146 -11.21 -7.57 11.23
N TRP A 147 -11.53 -6.30 10.97
CA TRP A 147 -12.37 -5.93 9.83
C TRP A 147 -11.72 -6.26 8.48
N LEU A 148 -10.40 -6.04 8.34
CA LEU A 148 -9.66 -6.43 7.14
C LEU A 148 -9.77 -7.95 6.88
N ASP A 149 -9.59 -8.77 7.90
CA ASP A 149 -9.59 -10.24 7.78
C ASP A 149 -10.98 -10.85 7.60
N GLU A 150 -11.96 -10.38 8.37
CA GLU A 150 -13.27 -11.03 8.43
C GLU A 150 -14.28 -10.40 7.46
N THR A 151 -14.15 -9.10 7.17
CA THR A 151 -15.13 -8.36 6.36
C THR A 151 -14.57 -8.01 4.99
N LEU A 152 -13.49 -7.23 4.93
CA LEU A 152 -12.98 -6.72 3.65
C LEU A 152 -12.43 -7.84 2.75
N TYR A 153 -11.75 -8.82 3.34
CA TYR A 153 -11.32 -10.02 2.62
C TYR A 153 -12.51 -10.75 1.99
N GLY A 154 -13.65 -10.82 2.70
CA GLY A 154 -14.89 -11.39 2.19
C GLY A 154 -15.37 -10.73 0.89
N TYR A 155 -15.13 -9.42 0.73
CA TYR A 155 -15.52 -8.63 -0.45
C TYR A 155 -14.64 -8.85 -1.68
N LEU A 156 -13.47 -9.46 -1.54
CA LEU A 156 -12.61 -9.73 -2.69
C LEU A 156 -13.22 -10.81 -3.61
N PRO A 157 -13.19 -10.61 -4.93
CA PRO A 157 -13.48 -11.68 -5.89
C PRO A 157 -12.49 -12.85 -5.75
N ASP A 158 -12.96 -14.07 -6.02
CA ASP A 158 -12.13 -15.28 -5.91
C ASP A 158 -10.88 -15.22 -6.80
N LYS A 159 -10.97 -14.60 -7.98
CA LYS A 159 -9.83 -14.39 -8.87
C LYS A 159 -8.69 -13.58 -8.24
N VAL A 160 -8.98 -12.71 -7.26
CA VAL A 160 -7.96 -11.98 -6.50
C VAL A 160 -7.50 -12.82 -5.31
N LYS A 161 -8.43 -13.37 -4.53
CA LYS A 161 -8.12 -14.22 -3.34
C LYS A 161 -7.14 -15.35 -3.69
N ASN A 162 -7.30 -15.95 -4.87
CA ASN A 162 -6.46 -17.05 -5.34
C ASN A 162 -5.01 -16.65 -5.67
N GLN A 163 -4.70 -15.35 -5.75
CA GLN A 163 -3.37 -14.85 -6.11
C GLN A 163 -2.64 -14.16 -4.96
N ILE A 164 -3.35 -13.72 -3.93
CA ILE A 164 -2.74 -12.92 -2.87
C ILE A 164 -2.01 -13.80 -1.86
N ALA A 165 -0.90 -13.26 -1.36
CA ALA A 165 -0.08 -13.88 -0.34
C ALA A 165 -0.11 -13.07 0.95
N HIS A 166 0.23 -13.77 2.04
CA HIS A 166 0.38 -13.17 3.35
C HIS A 166 1.61 -12.25 3.40
N LYS A 167 1.53 -11.16 4.17
CA LYS A 167 2.67 -10.25 4.39
C LYS A 167 3.30 -10.47 5.76
N ARG A 168 4.55 -10.94 5.76
CA ARG A 168 5.41 -10.99 6.94
C ARG A 168 5.99 -9.61 7.26
N MET A 169 5.92 -9.17 8.51
CA MET A 169 6.53 -7.91 8.97
C MET A 169 6.96 -7.94 10.44
N LEU A 170 8.06 -7.25 10.74
CA LEU A 170 8.46 -6.89 12.09
C LEU A 170 7.56 -5.75 12.60
N LEU A 171 6.77 -6.00 13.65
CA LEU A 171 5.84 -5.03 14.23
C LEU A 171 6.23 -4.62 15.65
N GLU A 172 5.82 -3.41 16.03
CA GLU A 172 5.95 -2.91 17.39
C GLU A 172 5.12 -3.70 18.41
N GLN A 173 5.67 -3.91 19.59
CA GLN A 173 5.00 -4.48 20.75
C GLN A 173 4.72 -3.40 21.79
N ARG A 174 3.49 -3.38 22.29
CA ARG A 174 3.03 -2.46 23.32
C ARG A 174 1.97 -3.13 24.17
N TYR A 175 2.39 -3.81 25.21
CA TYR A 175 1.48 -4.41 26.18
C TYR A 175 2.18 -4.58 27.52
N SER A 176 1.44 -4.38 28.61
CA SER A 176 1.85 -4.69 29.97
C SER A 176 0.62 -5.11 30.78
N SER A 177 0.76 -6.16 31.58
CA SER A 177 -0.28 -6.59 32.52
C SER A 177 -0.47 -5.62 33.70
N ALA A 178 0.48 -4.70 33.92
CA ALA A 178 0.42 -3.70 34.99
C ALA A 178 -0.36 -2.43 34.62
N GLY A 179 -0.73 -2.25 33.35
CA GLY A 179 -1.45 -1.07 32.86
C GLY A 179 -1.08 -0.70 31.43
N ALA A 180 -1.84 0.24 30.86
CA ALA A 180 -1.61 0.70 29.50
C ALA A 180 -0.27 1.44 29.37
N LEU A 181 0.47 1.12 28.31
CA LEU A 181 1.71 1.79 27.94
C LEU A 181 1.42 2.94 26.98
N THR A 182 2.24 3.99 27.03
CA THR A 182 2.19 5.12 26.10
C THR A 182 3.10 4.95 24.90
N ASP A 183 4.09 4.05 25.02
CA ASP A 183 5.13 3.83 24.04
C ASP A 183 5.37 2.33 23.86
N SER A 184 5.76 1.97 22.64
CA SER A 184 6.15 0.60 22.31
C SER A 184 7.50 0.30 22.95
N THR A 185 7.70 -0.94 23.38
CA THR A 185 8.87 -1.33 24.22
C THR A 185 9.73 -2.42 23.59
N SER A 186 9.23 -3.04 22.52
CA SER A 186 9.89 -4.10 21.79
C SER A 186 9.27 -4.20 20.39
N TRP A 187 9.68 -5.22 19.65
CA TRP A 187 9.17 -5.58 18.34
C TRP A 187 9.31 -7.08 18.10
N GLY A 188 8.56 -7.60 17.13
CA GLY A 188 8.65 -9.02 16.77
C GLY A 188 7.95 -9.34 15.46
N TRP A 189 8.39 -10.43 14.83
CA TRP A 189 7.94 -10.83 13.50
C TRP A 189 6.51 -11.36 13.55
N GLN A 190 5.61 -10.75 12.78
CA GLN A 190 4.19 -11.07 12.67
C GLN A 190 3.78 -11.33 11.23
N ASP A 191 2.78 -12.18 11.07
CA ASP A 191 2.07 -12.35 9.81
C ASP A 191 0.88 -11.39 9.81
N LEU A 192 0.92 -10.36 8.95
CA LEU A 192 -0.15 -9.39 8.80
C LEU A 192 -1.38 -9.96 8.11
N GLY A 193 -1.32 -11.19 7.60
CA GLY A 193 -2.38 -11.81 6.81
C GLY A 193 -2.39 -11.34 5.36
N ALA A 194 -3.49 -11.66 4.68
CA ALA A 194 -3.66 -11.38 3.25
C ALA A 194 -3.87 -9.89 2.94
N LEU A 195 -4.54 -9.15 3.83
CA LEU A 195 -4.82 -7.72 3.70
C LEU A 195 -4.19 -6.92 4.84
N TRP A 196 -3.70 -5.72 4.54
CA TRP A 196 -3.18 -4.80 5.55
C TRP A 196 -3.40 -3.33 5.18
N VAL A 197 -3.25 -2.45 6.17
CA VAL A 197 -2.97 -1.01 5.97
C VAL A 197 -1.48 -0.74 6.16
N PRO A 198 -0.89 0.25 5.47
CA PRO A 198 0.55 0.48 5.57
C PRO A 198 0.97 0.99 6.94
N LEU A 199 2.24 0.76 7.30
CA LEU A 199 2.87 1.39 8.47
C LEU A 199 3.19 2.86 8.20
N GLU A 200 3.42 3.63 9.26
CA GLU A 200 3.80 5.05 9.17
C GLU A 200 5.04 5.27 8.30
N TYR A 201 6.08 4.46 8.50
CA TYR A 201 7.30 4.57 7.71
C TYR A 201 7.08 4.21 6.24
N GLU A 202 6.24 3.21 5.95
CA GLU A 202 5.90 2.84 4.57
C GLU A 202 5.28 4.01 3.80
N VAL A 203 4.58 4.92 4.48
CA VAL A 203 3.95 6.09 3.88
C VAL A 203 4.90 7.29 3.87
N PHE A 204 5.50 7.63 5.00
CA PHE A 204 6.21 8.90 5.17
C PHE A 204 7.72 8.81 4.97
N GLY A 205 8.29 7.60 5.02
CA GLY A 205 9.75 7.40 5.09
C GLY A 205 10.36 7.93 6.39
N ALA A 206 9.52 8.11 7.41
CA ALA A 206 9.91 8.57 8.74
C ALA A 206 8.86 8.14 9.77
N ILE A 207 9.28 7.99 11.02
CA ILE A 207 8.39 7.86 12.18
C ILE A 207 8.10 9.26 12.70
N VAL A 208 6.88 9.76 12.46
CA VAL A 208 6.46 11.11 12.85
C VAL A 208 5.72 11.08 14.19
N TRP A 209 4.81 10.12 14.34
CA TRP A 209 3.95 9.98 15.51
C TRP A 209 4.10 8.63 16.23
N GLY A 210 4.67 7.61 15.59
CA GLY A 210 5.01 6.34 16.22
C GLY A 210 6.14 6.46 17.24
N THR A 211 6.45 5.35 17.90
CA THR A 211 7.57 5.23 18.85
C THR A 211 8.89 5.07 18.08
N PRO A 212 9.81 6.05 18.14
CA PRO A 212 11.11 5.93 17.48
C PRO A 212 11.86 4.67 17.95
N GLY A 213 12.47 3.94 17.01
CA GLY A 213 13.18 2.68 17.28
C GLY A 213 12.30 1.43 17.30
N TRP A 214 10.96 1.56 17.34
CA TRP A 214 10.05 0.40 17.37
C TRP A 214 9.00 0.41 16.25
N SER A 215 8.36 1.56 15.98
CA SER A 215 7.25 1.64 15.01
C SER A 215 7.69 1.54 13.54
N GLU A 216 8.98 1.72 13.26
CA GLU A 216 9.56 1.45 11.93
C GLU A 216 9.52 -0.05 11.62
N GLY A 217 9.81 -0.90 12.61
CA GLY A 217 9.93 -2.33 12.34
C GLY A 217 10.98 -2.58 11.26
N GLN A 218 10.56 -3.24 10.20
CA GLN A 218 11.37 -3.48 9.00
C GLN A 218 10.86 -2.68 7.80
N ALA A 219 10.05 -1.65 8.03
CA ALA A 219 9.37 -0.94 6.97
C ALA A 219 10.35 -0.11 6.14
N VAL A 220 10.12 -0.06 4.84
CA VAL A 220 10.75 0.90 3.92
C VAL A 220 9.65 1.71 3.27
N GLN A 221 9.93 2.98 2.94
CA GLN A 221 8.93 3.81 2.25
C GLN A 221 8.54 3.17 0.92
N TYR A 222 7.24 2.95 0.69
CA TYR A 222 6.79 2.46 -0.60
C TYR A 222 7.10 3.49 -1.69
N PRO A 223 7.63 3.07 -2.85
CA PRO A 223 7.93 3.96 -3.97
C PRO A 223 6.77 4.87 -4.38
N ILE A 224 5.51 4.42 -4.26
CA ILE A 224 4.32 5.20 -4.61
C ILE A 224 4.13 6.46 -3.75
N PHE A 225 4.67 6.49 -2.54
CA PHE A 225 4.58 7.63 -1.62
C PHE A 225 5.84 8.51 -1.62
N ALA A 226 6.96 7.99 -2.13
CA ALA A 226 8.25 8.66 -2.11
C ALA A 226 8.19 10.02 -2.83
N ASN A 227 8.53 11.08 -2.09
CA ASN A 227 8.61 12.46 -2.57
C ASN A 227 7.35 13.00 -3.27
N THR A 228 6.16 12.50 -2.90
CA THR A 228 4.89 12.98 -3.45
C THR A 228 3.75 12.96 -2.45
N TYR A 229 2.83 13.91 -2.57
CA TYR A 229 1.54 13.92 -1.85
C TYR A 229 0.42 13.23 -2.65
N LEU A 230 0.63 13.00 -3.95
CA LEU A 230 -0.39 12.53 -4.88
C LEU A 230 -1.08 11.25 -4.39
N SER A 231 -0.28 10.31 -3.90
CA SER A 231 -0.76 8.98 -3.46
C SER A 231 -1.14 8.95 -1.97
N ARG A 232 -0.70 9.94 -1.19
CA ARG A 232 -1.05 10.09 0.24
C ARG A 232 -2.44 10.66 0.42
N ILE A 233 -2.85 11.57 -0.47
CA ILE A 233 -4.20 12.14 -0.49
C ILE A 233 -5.13 11.14 -1.20
N LYS A 234 -6.06 10.55 -0.44
CA LYS A 234 -7.03 9.56 -0.93
C LYS A 234 -8.45 10.09 -0.88
N GLY A 235 -9.28 9.73 -1.85
CA GLY A 235 -10.71 10.03 -1.87
C GLY A 235 -11.54 9.09 -0.98
N ALA A 236 -12.68 9.54 -0.49
CA ALA A 236 -13.68 8.71 0.17
C ALA A 236 -14.52 7.95 -0.87
N GLY A 237 -14.14 6.71 -1.18
CA GLY A 237 -14.63 6.02 -2.36
C GLY A 237 -13.93 6.49 -3.63
N ASN A 238 -14.14 5.78 -4.73
CA ASN A 238 -13.48 6.04 -6.02
C ASN A 238 -13.82 7.44 -6.55
N GLY A 239 -12.85 8.35 -6.53
CA GLY A 239 -13.03 9.74 -6.95
C GLY A 239 -13.80 10.63 -5.97
N GLY A 240 -14.01 10.18 -4.73
CA GLY A 240 -14.69 10.96 -3.69
C GLY A 240 -13.85 12.14 -3.15
N SER A 241 -14.43 12.90 -2.22
CA SER A 241 -13.71 13.98 -1.53
C SER A 241 -12.53 13.44 -0.71
N ARG A 242 -11.50 14.27 -0.50
CA ARG A 242 -10.32 13.88 0.26
C ARG A 242 -10.70 13.41 1.66
N CYS A 243 -10.08 12.32 2.12
CA CYS A 243 -10.36 11.74 3.44
C CYS A 243 -9.08 11.46 4.23
N SER A 244 -9.22 11.44 5.55
CA SER A 244 -8.20 10.93 6.45
C SER A 244 -8.33 9.41 6.55
N TRP A 245 -7.21 8.71 6.74
CA TRP A 245 -7.20 7.26 6.74
C TRP A 245 -6.19 6.63 7.71
N TRP A 246 -6.51 5.41 8.16
CA TRP A 246 -5.75 4.68 9.19
C TRP A 246 -4.43 4.08 8.72
N LEU A 247 -3.45 4.05 9.62
CA LEU A 247 -2.20 3.30 9.48
C LEU A 247 -2.18 2.14 10.48
N ALA A 248 -1.30 1.15 10.24
CA ALA A 248 -1.10 0.05 11.19
C ALA A 248 -0.40 0.51 12.48
N SER A 249 0.46 1.53 12.38
CA SER A 249 1.26 2.04 13.50
C SER A 249 0.43 2.77 14.56
N VAL A 250 0.83 2.66 15.82
CA VAL A 250 0.18 3.34 16.95
C VAL A 250 0.96 4.57 17.41
N ARG A 251 0.25 5.58 17.92
CA ARG A 251 0.87 6.85 18.35
C ARG A 251 1.67 6.67 19.63
N SER A 252 2.90 7.18 19.67
CA SER A 252 3.74 7.33 20.86
C SER A 252 3.22 8.41 21.83
N GLY A 253 3.60 8.33 23.10
CA GLY A 253 3.22 9.29 24.15
C GLY A 253 1.74 9.26 24.55
N THR A 254 0.97 8.26 24.13
CA THR A 254 -0.42 8.04 24.57
C THR A 254 -0.84 6.59 24.39
N SER A 255 -1.78 6.13 25.22
CA SER A 255 -2.40 4.81 25.11
C SER A 255 -3.67 4.78 24.25
N THR A 256 -4.11 5.93 23.71
CA THR A 256 -5.48 6.08 23.15
C THR A 256 -5.55 6.36 21.65
N ASN A 257 -4.43 6.64 20.97
CA ASN A 257 -4.44 7.12 19.58
C ASN A 257 -3.67 6.20 18.63
N ALA A 258 -4.14 6.11 17.38
CA ALA A 258 -3.42 5.44 16.29
C ALA A 258 -2.95 6.47 15.24
N CYS A 259 -1.90 6.11 14.49
CA CYS A 259 -1.35 6.98 13.44
C CYS A 259 -2.28 7.01 12.22
N THR A 260 -2.30 8.14 11.53
CA THR A 260 -3.13 8.37 10.36
C THR A 260 -2.41 9.20 9.31
N VAL A 261 -2.96 9.19 8.11
CA VAL A 261 -2.73 10.24 7.13
C VAL A 261 -3.93 11.17 7.13
N TYR A 262 -3.68 12.47 7.30
CA TYR A 262 -4.74 13.47 7.24
C TYR A 262 -5.20 13.70 5.79
N ASN A 263 -6.38 14.29 5.60
CA ASN A 263 -6.98 14.48 4.28
C ASN A 263 -6.16 15.37 3.31
N ASN A 264 -5.20 16.15 3.81
CA ASN A 264 -4.25 16.91 3.00
C ASN A 264 -2.91 16.17 2.76
N GLY A 265 -2.78 14.93 3.24
CA GLY A 265 -1.62 14.06 3.07
C GLY A 265 -0.53 14.18 4.13
N SER A 266 -0.72 14.98 5.19
CA SER A 266 0.24 15.08 6.31
C SER A 266 0.12 13.89 7.28
N ALA A 267 1.21 13.54 7.95
CA ALA A 267 1.19 12.60 9.06
C ALA A 267 0.40 13.18 10.24
N ASN A 268 -0.43 12.37 10.88
CA ASN A 268 -1.25 12.79 12.01
C ASN A 268 -1.66 11.57 12.85
N SER A 269 -2.53 11.76 13.85
CA SER A 269 -3.02 10.71 14.74
C SER A 269 -4.40 11.06 15.29
N TRP A 270 -5.27 10.06 15.43
CA TRP A 270 -6.63 10.21 15.95
C TRP A 270 -6.91 9.24 17.07
N ALA A 271 -7.97 9.50 17.85
CA ALA A 271 -8.40 8.58 18.88
C ALA A 271 -8.75 7.23 18.24
N ALA A 272 -8.31 6.11 18.83
CA ALA A 272 -8.47 4.80 18.23
C ALA A 272 -9.95 4.42 18.01
N SER A 273 -10.86 4.98 18.81
CA SER A 273 -12.30 4.81 18.65
C SER A 273 -12.97 5.79 17.68
N ASP A 274 -12.24 6.66 17.00
CA ASP A 274 -12.83 7.48 15.94
C ASP A 274 -13.02 6.65 14.66
N SER A 275 -14.04 6.92 13.87
CA SER A 275 -14.28 6.21 12.61
C SER A 275 -13.58 6.94 11.46
N LEU A 276 -12.57 6.32 10.84
CA LEU A 276 -11.90 6.84 9.64
C LEU A 276 -11.97 5.84 8.48
N ARG A 277 -11.58 6.32 7.30
CA ARG A 277 -11.53 5.50 6.09
C ARG A 277 -10.30 4.60 6.08
N VAL A 278 -10.35 3.56 5.25
CA VAL A 278 -9.30 2.53 5.18
C VAL A 278 -8.91 2.30 3.72
N PRO A 279 -7.64 2.52 3.31
CA PRO A 279 -7.14 1.94 2.07
C PRO A 279 -6.86 0.46 2.31
N VAL A 280 -6.80 -0.32 1.23
CA VAL A 280 -6.45 -1.74 1.33
C VAL A 280 -5.18 -2.02 0.58
N CYS A 281 -4.27 -2.76 1.22
CA CYS A 281 -3.10 -3.32 0.59
C CYS A 281 -3.21 -4.85 0.50
N PHE A 282 -2.62 -5.42 -0.54
CA PHE A 282 -2.37 -6.86 -0.64
C PHE A 282 -1.10 -7.11 -1.47
N ARG A 283 -0.52 -8.31 -1.33
CA ARG A 283 0.69 -8.75 -2.04
C ARG A 283 0.32 -9.84 -3.03
N ILE A 284 0.91 -9.81 -4.21
CA ILE A 284 1.00 -10.98 -5.09
C ILE A 284 2.47 -11.37 -5.18
N THR A 285 2.76 -12.65 -4.98
CA THR A 285 4.12 -13.22 -5.04
C THR A 285 4.14 -14.41 -6.00
N ALA A 286 5.34 -14.78 -6.46
CA ALA A 286 5.61 -15.94 -7.31
C ALA A 286 4.97 -17.26 -6.79
#